data_AF-A0A959FLI8-F1
#
_entry.id   AF-A0A959FLI8-F1
#
_cell.length_a   1.000
_cell.length_b   1.000
_cell.length_c   1.000
_cell.angle_alpha   90.00
_cell.angle_beta   90.00
_cell.angle_gamma   90.00
#
_symmetry.space_group_name_H-M   'P 1'
#
loop_
_entity.id
_entity.type
_entity.pdbx_description
1 polymer ?
#
loop_
_entity_poly.entity_id
_entity_poly.type
_entity_poly.pdbx_seq_one_letter_code
_entity_poly.pdbx_strand_id
1 'polypeptide(L)'
;MTKKITILSLLIMLAAPRITWSQVDFVDFATERMIDSLLAHMTLDEKVGQMTLFTSDWDVTGPTLRPGYRDDVRAGRVGAIFNAHTADYNRELQRMAVEETRLGIPLLFGYDVIHGYRTIFPMPLGEAASWDSVAVENAARIAGTEAAAAGLHWTFAPMVDIARDPRWGRIMEGSGEDTYLGSVLARARVRGFQGDDLGDPLTVLACAKHYAAYGAAQAGRDY
;
A
#
# COMPACT_ATOMS: atom_id res chain seq x y z
N MET A 1 53.72 25.51 -21.00
CA MET A 1 52.25 25.66 -20.97
C MET A 1 51.62 24.36 -20.48
N THR A 2 51.33 24.20 -19.18
CA THR A 2 50.52 23.08 -18.60
C THR A 2 50.39 23.18 -17.06
N LYS A 3 50.09 24.37 -16.52
CA LYS A 3 49.83 24.56 -15.07
C LYS A 3 48.52 25.33 -14.79
N LYS A 4 47.51 25.20 -15.65
CA LYS A 4 46.22 25.92 -15.50
C LYS A 4 44.95 25.05 -15.44
N ILE A 5 45.05 23.72 -15.42
CA ILE A 5 43.85 22.85 -15.45
C ILE A 5 43.45 22.33 -14.07
N THR A 6 44.33 22.35 -13.06
CA THR A 6 44.02 21.74 -11.74
C THR A 6 43.22 22.64 -10.78
N ILE A 7 42.96 23.90 -11.12
CA ILE A 7 42.24 24.83 -10.21
C ILE A 7 40.74 24.92 -10.52
N LEU A 8 40.27 24.46 -11.69
CA LEU A 8 38.86 24.54 -12.05
C LEU A 8 38.01 23.39 -11.46
N SER A 9 38.63 22.28 -11.05
CA SER A 9 37.94 21.13 -10.48
C SER A 9 37.56 21.30 -9.00
N LEU A 10 38.17 22.26 -8.29
CA LEU A 10 37.94 22.48 -6.85
C LEU A 10 36.82 23.50 -6.55
N LEU A 11 36.43 24.32 -7.53
CA LEU A 11 35.41 25.36 -7.34
C LEU A 11 33.97 24.90 -7.56
N ILE A 12 33.74 23.74 -8.18
CA ILE A 12 32.39 23.23 -8.47
C ILE A 12 31.79 22.44 -7.28
N MET A 13 32.61 21.96 -6.33
CA MET A 13 32.10 21.26 -5.13
C MET A 13 31.57 22.18 -4.02
N LEU A 14 31.78 23.50 -4.10
CA LEU A 14 31.34 24.46 -3.06
C LEU A 14 29.98 25.11 -3.36
N ALA A 15 29.37 24.81 -4.51
CA ALA A 15 28.09 25.38 -4.93
C ALA A 15 26.98 24.33 -5.14
N ALA A 16 27.14 23.12 -4.60
CA ALA A 16 26.01 22.19 -4.51
C ALA A 16 25.00 22.76 -3.51
N PRO A 17 23.75 23.08 -3.90
CA PRO A 17 22.73 23.46 -2.94
C PRO A 17 22.63 22.32 -1.92
N ARG A 18 22.81 22.65 -0.64
CA ARG A 18 22.44 21.73 0.43
C ARG A 18 20.95 21.48 0.23
N ILE A 19 20.60 20.31 -0.28
CA ILE A 19 19.25 19.79 -0.21
C ILE A 19 19.01 19.60 1.29
N THR A 20 18.46 20.63 1.92
CA THR A 20 17.82 20.49 3.22
C THR A 20 16.59 19.65 2.94
N TRP A 21 16.70 18.35 3.18
CA TRP A 21 15.54 17.53 3.45
C TRP A 21 14.87 18.18 4.65
N SER A 22 13.78 18.92 4.42
CA SER A 22 12.89 19.21 5.53
C SER A 22 12.45 17.85 6.05
N GLN A 23 12.77 17.53 7.30
CA GLN A 23 12.01 16.51 7.99
C GLN A 23 10.58 17.05 8.00
N VAL A 24 9.78 16.55 7.08
CA VAL A 24 8.34 16.62 7.22
C VAL A 24 8.09 15.66 8.37
N ASP A 25 7.84 16.19 9.56
CA ASP A 25 7.36 15.38 10.66
C ASP A 25 5.97 14.90 10.23
N PHE A 26 5.93 13.70 9.65
CA PHE A 26 4.72 13.08 9.11
C PHE A 26 3.72 12.73 10.22
N VAL A 27 4.15 12.81 11.48
CA VAL A 27 3.44 12.35 12.67
C VAL A 27 3.66 13.38 13.78
N ASP A 28 2.60 13.74 14.51
CA ASP A 28 2.71 14.71 15.60
C ASP A 28 3.47 14.13 16.82
N PHE A 29 4.04 15.02 17.64
CA PHE A 29 4.85 14.64 18.81
C PHE A 29 4.12 13.75 19.83
N ALA A 30 2.81 13.91 20.00
CA ALA A 30 2.05 13.08 20.93
C ALA A 30 1.90 11.65 20.40
N THR A 31 1.69 11.50 19.09
CA THR A 31 1.65 10.19 18.43
C THR A 31 3.01 9.49 18.46
N GLU A 32 4.11 10.19 18.17
CA GLU A 32 5.47 9.63 18.30
C GLU A 32 5.75 9.12 19.72
N ARG A 33 5.44 9.93 20.74
CA ARG A 33 5.60 9.52 22.15
C ARG A 33 4.73 8.32 22.53
N MET A 34 3.54 8.20 21.95
CA MET A 34 2.67 7.04 22.14
C MET A 34 3.29 5.78 21.55
N ILE A 35 3.81 5.86 20.32
CA ILE A 35 4.48 4.75 19.63
C ILE A 35 5.73 4.33 20.40
N ASP A 36 6.58 5.27 20.81
CA ASP A 36 7.79 4.99 21.60
C ASP A 36 7.46 4.28 22.92
N SER A 37 6.42 4.74 23.62
CA SER A 37 5.94 4.10 24.84
C SER A 37 5.48 2.67 24.56
N LEU A 38 4.68 2.45 23.51
CA LEU A 38 4.22 1.11 23.13
C LEU A 38 5.40 0.19 22.79
N LEU A 39 6.33 0.64 21.95
CA LEU A 39 7.52 -0.12 21.53
C LEU A 39 8.43 -0.47 22.72
N ALA A 40 8.50 0.37 23.75
CA ALA A 40 9.25 0.09 24.97
C ALA A 40 8.63 -1.05 25.80
N HIS A 41 7.32 -1.26 25.72
CA HIS A 41 6.63 -2.34 26.41
C HIS A 41 6.63 -3.67 25.62
N MET A 42 6.99 -3.66 24.34
CA MET A 42 7.00 -4.84 23.49
C MET A 42 8.26 -5.69 23.67
N THR A 43 8.06 -6.99 23.71
CA THR A 43 9.12 -8.00 23.49
C THR A 43 9.61 -7.97 22.04
N LEU A 44 10.73 -8.63 21.77
CA LEU A 44 11.22 -8.76 20.39
C LEU A 44 10.21 -9.50 19.49
N ASP A 45 9.60 -10.57 20.00
CA ASP A 45 8.65 -11.38 19.24
C ASP A 45 7.40 -10.59 18.84
N GLU A 46 6.88 -9.73 19.72
CA GLU A 46 5.76 -8.85 19.38
C GLU A 46 6.15 -7.81 18.33
N LYS A 47 7.39 -7.31 18.34
CA LYS A 47 7.90 -6.39 17.30
C LYS A 47 8.01 -7.08 15.95
N VAL A 48 8.51 -8.31 15.93
CA VAL A 48 8.50 -9.16 14.73
C VAL A 48 7.07 -9.44 14.27
N GLY A 49 6.16 -9.67 15.20
CA GLY A 49 4.74 -9.85 14.94
C GLY A 49 4.13 -8.69 14.17
N GLN A 50 4.45 -7.45 14.55
CA GLN A 50 3.97 -6.25 13.84
C GLN A 50 4.44 -6.16 12.38
N MET A 51 5.55 -6.81 12.04
CA MET A 51 6.06 -6.88 10.66
C MET A 51 5.48 -8.06 9.86
N THR A 52 4.59 -8.85 10.46
CA THR A 52 4.04 -10.06 9.87
C THR A 52 2.64 -9.81 9.28
N LEU A 53 2.52 -10.10 7.98
CA LEU A 53 1.27 -10.14 7.24
C LEU A 53 0.96 -11.59 6.86
N PHE A 54 -0.15 -12.13 7.35
CA PHE A 54 -0.68 -13.42 6.88
C PHE A 54 -1.92 -13.22 6.01
N THR A 55 -2.23 -14.21 5.18
CA THR A 55 -3.53 -14.27 4.49
C THR A 55 -4.52 -15.09 5.32
N SER A 56 -5.78 -14.70 5.28
CA SER A 56 -6.86 -15.52 5.82
C SER A 56 -7.17 -16.68 4.87
N ASP A 57 -7.96 -17.62 5.36
CA ASP A 57 -8.47 -18.77 4.63
C ASP A 57 -9.70 -18.46 3.74
N TRP A 58 -10.06 -17.19 3.58
CA TRP A 58 -11.33 -16.79 2.96
C TRP A 58 -11.26 -16.45 1.48
N ASP A 59 -10.07 -16.11 0.98
CA ASP A 59 -9.81 -15.97 -0.45
C ASP A 59 -8.38 -16.42 -0.79
N VAL A 60 -8.17 -16.83 -2.05
CA VAL A 60 -6.94 -17.45 -2.53
C VAL A 60 -6.42 -16.69 -3.74
N THR A 61 -5.49 -15.77 -3.50
CA THR A 61 -4.79 -15.00 -4.55
C THR A 61 -3.38 -15.54 -4.83
N GLY A 62 -2.97 -16.61 -4.15
CA GLY A 62 -1.66 -17.28 -4.25
C GLY A 62 -1.67 -18.64 -3.54
N PRO A 63 -0.51 -19.29 -3.29
CA PRO A 63 -0.46 -20.55 -2.54
C PRO A 63 -1.08 -20.41 -1.15
N THR A 64 -1.99 -21.31 -0.77
CA THR A 64 -2.72 -21.27 0.51
C THR A 64 -1.76 -21.23 1.69
N LEU A 65 -1.88 -20.20 2.55
CA LEU A 65 -1.08 -20.08 3.75
C LEU A 65 -1.49 -21.09 4.83
N ARG A 66 -0.48 -21.37 5.64
CA ARG A 66 -0.40 -22.24 6.80
C ARG A 66 -1.70 -22.32 7.64
N PRO A 67 -2.21 -23.53 7.96
CA PRO A 67 -3.23 -23.70 8.98
C PRO A 67 -2.81 -23.07 10.32
N GLY A 68 -3.73 -22.43 11.04
CA GLY A 68 -3.48 -21.97 12.42
C GLY A 68 -3.04 -20.51 12.58
N TYR A 69 -3.15 -19.65 11.56
CA TYR A 69 -2.81 -18.22 11.70
C TYR A 69 -3.58 -17.50 12.82
N ARG A 70 -4.79 -17.96 13.17
CA ARG A 70 -5.57 -17.42 14.31
C ARG A 70 -4.86 -17.63 15.65
N ASP A 71 -4.10 -18.70 15.79
CA ASP A 71 -3.28 -18.94 16.99
C ASP A 71 -2.07 -18.00 17.02
N ASP A 72 -1.52 -17.65 15.85
CA ASP A 72 -0.50 -16.62 15.73
C ASP A 72 -1.06 -15.22 16.08
N VAL A 73 -2.31 -14.91 15.70
CA VAL A 73 -3.01 -13.69 16.13
C VAL A 73 -3.13 -13.64 17.65
N ARG A 74 -3.65 -14.71 18.28
CA ARG A 74 -3.77 -14.79 19.76
C ARG A 74 -2.43 -14.70 20.48
N ALA A 75 -1.35 -15.15 19.83
CA ALA A 75 0.00 -15.06 20.36
C ALA A 75 0.67 -13.68 20.12
N GLY A 76 -0.01 -12.71 19.51
CA GLY A 76 0.55 -11.38 19.21
C GLY A 76 1.64 -11.41 18.13
N ARG A 77 1.64 -12.43 17.26
CA ARG A 77 2.66 -12.63 16.20
C ARG A 77 2.22 -12.14 14.82
N VAL A 78 1.17 -11.33 14.74
CA VAL A 78 0.59 -10.84 13.49
C VAL A 78 0.20 -9.38 13.64
N GLY A 79 0.66 -8.53 12.72
CA GLY A 79 0.31 -7.11 12.67
C GLY A 79 -0.78 -6.82 11.63
N ALA A 80 -0.88 -7.65 10.60
CA ALA A 80 -1.85 -7.47 9.53
C ALA A 80 -2.39 -8.80 8.97
N ILE A 81 -3.62 -8.75 8.48
CA ILE A 81 -4.28 -9.85 7.78
C ILE A 81 -4.71 -9.40 6.38
N PHE A 82 -4.40 -10.21 5.38
CA PHE A 82 -4.86 -10.08 4.01
C PHE A 82 -6.01 -11.06 3.70
N ASN A 83 -6.83 -10.81 2.67
CA ASN A 83 -7.97 -11.66 2.24
C ASN A 83 -9.12 -11.84 3.24
N ALA A 84 -9.10 -11.15 4.37
CA ALA A 84 -10.26 -11.03 5.26
C ALA A 84 -11.06 -9.79 4.84
N HIS A 85 -12.22 -9.99 4.21
CA HIS A 85 -12.88 -8.94 3.41
C HIS A 85 -14.35 -8.69 3.77
N THR A 86 -14.82 -9.05 4.97
CA THR A 86 -16.13 -8.61 5.47
C THR A 86 -16.07 -8.10 6.89
N ALA A 87 -17.01 -7.23 7.24
CA ALA A 87 -17.04 -6.57 8.54
C ALA A 87 -17.16 -7.56 9.70
N ASP A 88 -18.05 -8.56 9.60
CA ASP A 88 -18.25 -9.55 10.66
C ASP A 88 -17.00 -10.40 10.89
N TYR A 89 -16.34 -10.83 9.81
CA TYR A 89 -15.14 -11.65 9.90
C TYR A 89 -13.95 -10.85 10.44
N ASN A 90 -13.74 -9.64 9.93
CA ASN A 90 -12.66 -8.77 10.37
C ASN A 90 -12.87 -8.37 11.84
N ARG A 91 -14.12 -8.14 12.26
CA ARG A 91 -14.46 -7.88 13.66
C ARG A 91 -14.10 -9.04 14.57
N GLU A 92 -14.33 -10.28 14.15
CA GLU A 92 -13.96 -11.45 14.94
C GLU A 92 -12.45 -11.55 15.17
N LEU A 93 -11.66 -11.36 14.10
CA LEU A 93 -10.19 -11.36 14.18
C LEU A 93 -9.67 -10.17 14.99
N GLN A 94 -10.27 -9.00 14.82
CA GLN A 94 -9.91 -7.79 15.59
C GLN A 94 -10.19 -7.99 17.08
N ARG A 95 -11.30 -8.64 17.43
CA ARG A 95 -11.63 -9.00 18.81
C ARG A 95 -10.54 -9.89 19.42
N MET A 96 -10.04 -10.89 18.69
CA MET A 96 -8.92 -11.72 19.16
C MET A 96 -7.66 -10.89 19.41
N ALA A 97 -7.29 -10.01 18.48
CA ALA A 97 -6.10 -9.18 18.63
C ALA A 97 -6.18 -8.22 19.83
N VAL A 98 -7.34 -7.58 20.01
CA VAL A 98 -7.55 -6.55 21.05
C VAL A 98 -7.79 -7.16 22.43
N GLU A 99 -8.56 -8.25 22.53
CA GLU A 99 -9.01 -8.79 23.82
C GLU A 99 -8.16 -9.97 24.32
N GLU A 100 -7.50 -10.72 23.42
CA GLU A 100 -6.82 -11.98 23.77
C GLU A 100 -5.28 -11.87 23.75
N THR A 101 -4.71 -10.73 23.34
CA THR A 101 -3.25 -10.50 23.35
C THR A 101 -2.80 -9.61 24.50
N ARG A 102 -1.52 -9.72 24.88
CA ARG A 102 -0.95 -9.02 26.05
C ARG A 102 -1.05 -7.49 25.98
N LEU A 103 -0.89 -6.92 24.78
CA LEU A 103 -0.87 -5.47 24.57
C LEU A 103 -2.12 -4.94 23.84
N GLY A 104 -3.00 -5.82 23.34
CA GLY A 104 -4.23 -5.41 22.67
C GLY A 104 -4.00 -4.60 21.38
N ILE A 105 -2.86 -4.78 20.70
CA ILE A 105 -2.53 -4.03 19.48
C ILE A 105 -3.45 -4.49 18.34
N PRO A 106 -4.19 -3.58 17.67
CA PRO A 106 -5.13 -3.94 16.62
C PRO A 106 -4.42 -4.40 15.33
N LEU A 107 -5.12 -5.21 14.54
CA LEU A 107 -4.70 -5.66 13.21
C LEU A 107 -5.06 -4.63 12.13
N LEU A 108 -4.22 -4.53 11.11
CA LEU A 108 -4.57 -3.96 9.81
C LEU A 108 -5.20 -5.04 8.91
N PHE A 109 -6.27 -4.69 8.19
CA PHE A 109 -6.94 -5.59 7.25
C PHE A 109 -6.76 -5.08 5.83
N GLY A 110 -6.11 -5.90 5.00
CA GLY A 110 -5.78 -5.63 3.61
C GLY A 110 -6.59 -6.46 2.62
N TYR A 111 -6.91 -5.91 1.45
CA TYR A 111 -7.51 -6.65 0.34
C TYR A 111 -7.17 -6.07 -1.04
N ASP A 112 -7.31 -6.87 -2.09
CA ASP A 112 -7.16 -6.42 -3.48
C ASP A 112 -8.46 -5.72 -3.95
N VAL A 113 -8.63 -4.46 -3.58
CA VAL A 113 -9.71 -3.59 -4.09
C VAL A 113 -9.20 -2.83 -5.31
N ILE A 114 -9.12 -3.53 -6.45
CA ILE A 114 -8.39 -3.05 -7.64
C ILE A 114 -9.20 -2.07 -8.49
N HIS A 115 -10.45 -2.42 -8.82
CA HIS A 115 -11.35 -1.63 -9.67
C HIS A 115 -12.78 -1.67 -9.15
N GLY A 116 -12.93 -1.67 -7.83
CA GLY A 116 -14.21 -1.86 -7.15
C GLY A 116 -14.12 -2.86 -6.00
N TYR A 117 -15.09 -2.80 -5.10
CA TYR A 117 -15.27 -3.78 -4.03
C TYR A 117 -16.52 -4.62 -4.28
N ARG A 118 -17.72 -4.06 -4.11
CA ARG A 118 -18.99 -4.68 -4.54
C ARG A 118 -19.49 -4.08 -5.84
N THR A 119 -19.42 -2.76 -5.95
CA THR A 119 -19.63 -2.07 -7.22
C THR A 119 -18.35 -2.17 -8.05
N ILE A 120 -18.43 -2.84 -9.19
CA ILE A 120 -17.28 -3.13 -10.04
C ILE A 120 -17.23 -2.16 -11.23
N PHE A 121 -16.13 -1.42 -11.34
CA PHE A 121 -15.79 -0.52 -12.45
C PHE A 121 -15.01 -1.27 -13.54
N PRO A 122 -14.76 -0.66 -14.72
CA PRO A 122 -13.83 -1.24 -15.69
C PRO A 122 -12.47 -1.56 -15.05
N MET A 123 -11.79 -2.60 -15.52
CA MET A 123 -10.41 -2.88 -15.09
C MET A 123 -9.50 -1.65 -15.30
N PRO A 124 -8.41 -1.48 -14.53
CA PRO A 124 -7.60 -0.26 -14.55
C PRO A 124 -7.11 0.19 -15.93
N LEU A 125 -6.79 -0.74 -16.83
CA LEU A 125 -6.42 -0.43 -18.22
C LEU A 125 -7.59 0.16 -19.01
N GLY A 126 -8.82 -0.33 -18.76
CA GLY A 126 -10.04 0.21 -19.34
C GLY A 126 -10.41 1.58 -18.77
N GLU A 127 -10.22 1.79 -17.47
CA GLU A 127 -10.35 3.12 -16.85
C GLU A 127 -9.36 4.12 -17.47
N ALA A 128 -8.12 3.70 -17.71
CA ALA A 128 -7.10 4.56 -18.31
C ALA A 128 -7.48 5.02 -19.73
N ALA A 129 -8.21 4.19 -20.47
CA ALA A 129 -8.71 4.54 -21.80
C ALA A 129 -9.76 5.66 -21.79
N SER A 130 -10.29 6.06 -20.63
CA SER A 130 -11.16 7.24 -20.51
C SER A 130 -10.40 8.57 -20.57
N TRP A 131 -9.11 8.57 -20.20
CA TRP A 131 -8.28 9.78 -19.98
C TRP A 131 -8.89 10.76 -18.96
N ASP A 132 -9.85 10.32 -18.15
CA ASP A 132 -10.55 11.13 -17.17
C ASP A 132 -10.07 10.80 -15.76
N SER A 133 -9.12 11.60 -15.26
CA SER A 133 -8.59 11.43 -13.91
C SER A 133 -9.64 11.67 -12.82
N VAL A 134 -10.67 12.47 -13.08
CA VAL A 134 -11.74 12.74 -12.11
C VAL A 134 -12.65 11.52 -11.99
N ALA A 135 -12.99 10.88 -13.11
CA ALA A 135 -13.73 9.62 -13.10
C ALA A 135 -12.97 8.50 -12.36
N VAL A 136 -11.65 8.40 -12.58
CA VAL A 136 -10.79 7.42 -11.88
C VAL A 136 -10.71 7.69 -10.38
N GLU A 137 -10.58 8.96 -9.96
CA GLU A 137 -10.60 9.34 -8.54
C GLU A 137 -11.95 8.98 -7.89
N ASN A 138 -13.07 9.25 -8.57
CA ASN A 138 -14.41 8.91 -8.09
C ASN A 138 -14.63 7.39 -7.98
N ALA A 139 -14.14 6.61 -8.95
CA ALA A 139 -14.21 5.14 -8.90
C ALA A 139 -13.44 4.59 -7.69
N ALA A 140 -12.21 5.07 -7.48
CA ALA A 140 -11.41 4.71 -6.32
C ALA A 140 -12.07 5.17 -5.00
N ARG A 141 -12.72 6.34 -4.97
CA ARG A 141 -13.47 6.82 -3.80
C ARG A 141 -14.62 5.91 -3.44
N ILE A 142 -15.44 5.51 -4.41
CA ILE A 142 -16.56 4.58 -4.19
C ILE A 142 -16.01 3.23 -3.70
N ALA A 143 -15.00 2.69 -4.37
CA ALA A 143 -14.40 1.42 -4.00
C ALA A 143 -13.80 1.43 -2.58
N GLY A 144 -13.07 2.51 -2.23
CA GLY A 144 -12.50 2.70 -0.90
C GLY A 144 -13.56 2.83 0.19
N THR A 145 -14.64 3.57 -0.07
CA THR A 145 -15.75 3.71 0.88
C THR A 145 -16.49 2.39 1.12
N GLU A 146 -16.75 1.61 0.07
CA GLU A 146 -17.35 0.27 0.23
C GLU A 146 -16.42 -0.69 0.99
N ALA A 147 -15.12 -0.64 0.71
CA ALA A 147 -14.11 -1.45 1.40
C ALA A 147 -14.00 -1.10 2.89
N ALA A 148 -13.94 0.21 3.21
CA ALA A 148 -13.92 0.69 4.59
C ALA A 148 -15.17 0.25 5.36
N ALA A 149 -16.36 0.36 4.74
CA ALA A 149 -17.60 -0.13 5.32
C ALA A 149 -17.62 -1.66 5.54
N ALA A 150 -16.78 -2.41 4.82
CA ALA A 150 -16.57 -3.84 5.02
C ALA A 150 -15.44 -4.17 6.02
N GLY A 151 -14.91 -3.17 6.73
CA GLY A 151 -13.87 -3.37 7.75
C GLY A 151 -12.46 -3.55 7.18
N LEU A 152 -12.21 -3.08 5.95
CA LEU A 152 -10.87 -3.01 5.38
C LEU A 152 -10.23 -1.66 5.72
N HIS A 153 -8.93 -1.68 6.01
CA HIS A 153 -8.16 -0.46 6.30
C HIS A 153 -7.15 -0.15 5.20
N TRP A 154 -6.86 -1.13 4.34
CA TRP A 154 -5.77 -1.08 3.38
C TRP A 154 -6.17 -1.78 2.08
N THR A 155 -5.92 -1.13 0.94
CA THR A 155 -6.04 -1.76 -0.38
C THR A 155 -4.68 -1.92 -1.05
N PHE A 156 -4.50 -3.05 -1.74
CA PHE A 156 -3.32 -3.30 -2.58
C PHE A 156 -3.50 -2.69 -3.97
N ALA A 157 -3.79 -1.40 -4.01
CA ALA A 157 -3.98 -0.60 -5.22
C ALA A 157 -3.49 0.84 -4.99
N PRO A 158 -3.02 1.56 -6.03
CA PRO A 158 -3.02 1.16 -7.45
C PRO A 158 -1.80 0.33 -7.87
N MET A 159 -2.00 -0.53 -8.87
CA MET A 159 -0.88 -1.06 -9.66
C MET A 159 -0.46 0.00 -10.69
N VAL A 160 0.83 0.30 -10.75
CA VAL A 160 1.41 1.42 -11.51
C VAL A 160 2.59 0.99 -12.39
N ASP A 161 2.71 -0.31 -12.68
CA ASP A 161 3.76 -0.81 -13.54
C ASP A 161 3.52 -0.37 -15.00
N ILE A 162 4.55 0.20 -15.62
CA ILE A 162 4.55 0.45 -17.06
C ILE A 162 4.79 -0.86 -17.78
N ALA A 163 3.91 -1.19 -18.70
CA ALA A 163 4.03 -2.37 -19.55
C ALA A 163 4.05 -1.96 -21.03
N ARG A 164 4.97 -2.55 -21.78
CA ARG A 164 5.09 -2.40 -23.25
C ARG A 164 5.04 -3.76 -23.96
N ASP A 165 4.68 -4.79 -23.22
CA ASP A 165 4.52 -6.15 -23.71
C ASP A 165 3.08 -6.62 -23.48
N PRO A 166 2.22 -6.64 -24.50
CA PRO A 166 0.82 -7.00 -24.35
C PRO A 166 0.61 -8.49 -24.02
N ARG A 167 1.67 -9.31 -24.07
CA ARG A 167 1.61 -10.72 -23.63
C ARG A 167 1.54 -10.84 -22.11
N TRP A 168 2.00 -9.83 -21.38
CA TRP A 168 1.98 -9.83 -19.93
C TRP A 168 0.56 -9.56 -19.42
N GLY A 169 -0.08 -10.60 -18.89
CA GLY A 169 -1.50 -10.56 -18.51
C GLY A 169 -1.85 -9.44 -17.53
N ARG A 170 -0.92 -9.06 -16.65
CA ARG A 170 -1.13 -8.01 -15.64
C ARG A 170 -1.14 -6.59 -16.19
N ILE A 171 -0.93 -6.40 -17.50
CA ILE A 171 -1.14 -5.08 -18.15
C ILE A 171 -2.56 -4.54 -17.87
N MET A 172 -3.53 -5.43 -17.67
CA MET A 172 -4.91 -5.08 -17.32
C MET A 172 -5.05 -4.33 -15.98
N GLU A 173 -4.12 -4.52 -15.04
CA GLU A 173 -4.12 -3.88 -13.73
C GLU A 173 -3.44 -2.50 -13.74
N GLY A 174 -2.69 -2.17 -14.80
CA GLY A 174 -1.96 -0.92 -14.93
C GLY A 174 -2.71 0.16 -15.73
N SER A 175 -1.99 1.23 -16.07
CA SER A 175 -2.50 2.38 -16.83
C SER A 175 -1.89 2.50 -18.23
N GLY A 176 -1.41 1.39 -18.81
CA GLY A 176 -0.78 1.35 -20.13
C GLY A 176 0.73 1.61 -20.14
N GLU A 177 1.23 2.17 -21.24
CA GLU A 177 2.66 2.26 -21.56
C GLU A 177 3.32 3.62 -21.25
N ASP A 178 2.50 4.65 -20.97
CA ASP A 178 2.94 6.04 -20.81
C ASP A 178 3.13 6.42 -19.33
N THR A 179 4.28 7.03 -19.03
CA THR A 179 4.65 7.41 -17.66
C THR A 179 3.87 8.62 -17.16
N TYR A 180 3.51 9.55 -18.05
CA TYR A 180 2.79 10.76 -17.67
C TYR A 180 1.35 10.43 -17.26
N LEU A 181 0.59 9.78 -18.14
CA LEU A 181 -0.76 9.30 -17.86
C LEU A 181 -0.76 8.37 -16.64
N GLY A 182 0.18 7.42 -16.58
CA GLY A 182 0.34 6.53 -15.43
C GLY A 182 0.48 7.29 -14.12
N SER A 183 1.31 8.35 -14.08
CA SER A 183 1.50 9.17 -12.88
C SER A 183 0.25 9.99 -12.48
N VAL A 184 -0.50 10.50 -13.47
CA VAL A 184 -1.73 11.26 -13.25
C VAL A 184 -2.81 10.36 -12.64
N LEU A 185 -3.01 9.18 -13.22
CA LEU A 185 -4.03 8.23 -12.74
C LEU A 185 -3.62 7.56 -11.43
N ALA A 186 -2.33 7.33 -11.18
CA ALA A 186 -1.85 6.86 -9.89
C ALA A 186 -2.19 7.85 -8.77
N ARG A 187 -1.98 9.15 -9.00
CA ARG A 187 -2.35 10.21 -8.04
C ARG A 187 -3.86 10.24 -7.79
N ALA A 188 -4.65 10.14 -8.87
CA ALA A 188 -6.11 10.11 -8.77
C ALA A 188 -6.60 8.92 -7.92
N ARG A 189 -6.08 7.71 -8.14
CA ARG A 189 -6.45 6.53 -7.35
C ARG A 189 -6.05 6.65 -5.88
N VAL A 190 -4.82 7.11 -5.59
CA VAL A 190 -4.36 7.30 -4.21
C VAL A 190 -5.24 8.32 -3.48
N ARG A 191 -5.58 9.45 -4.10
CA ARG A 191 -6.52 10.43 -3.53
C ARG A 191 -7.90 9.85 -3.32
N GLY A 192 -8.42 9.11 -4.31
CA GLY A 192 -9.71 8.45 -4.23
C GLY A 192 -9.79 7.51 -3.04
N PHE A 193 -8.78 6.67 -2.79
CA PHE A 193 -8.77 5.78 -1.63
C PHE A 193 -8.58 6.51 -0.30
N GLN A 194 -7.56 7.35 -0.21
CA GLN A 194 -7.09 7.92 1.06
C GLN A 194 -7.83 9.19 1.49
N GLY A 195 -8.55 9.86 0.59
CA GLY A 195 -9.14 11.16 0.85
C GLY A 195 -8.09 12.20 1.28
N ASP A 196 -8.55 13.19 2.06
CA ASP A 196 -7.68 14.20 2.68
C ASP A 196 -7.23 13.79 4.10
N ASP A 197 -7.86 12.77 4.69
CA ASP A 197 -7.60 12.28 6.05
C ASP A 197 -7.75 10.75 6.13
N LEU A 198 -6.65 10.07 6.48
CA LEU A 198 -6.63 8.62 6.70
C LEU A 198 -7.30 8.19 8.02
N GLY A 199 -7.61 9.13 8.92
CA GLY A 199 -8.40 8.89 10.12
C GLY A 199 -9.91 8.84 9.89
N ASP A 200 -10.39 9.26 8.71
CA ASP A 200 -11.80 9.15 8.34
C ASP A 200 -12.21 7.66 8.20
N PRO A 201 -13.29 7.21 8.87
CA PRO A 201 -13.72 5.82 8.81
C PRO A 201 -14.18 5.34 7.42
N LEU A 202 -14.28 6.22 6.43
CA LEU A 202 -14.63 5.90 5.05
C LEU A 202 -13.42 5.94 4.09
N THR A 203 -12.21 6.18 4.58
CA THR A 203 -10.97 6.13 3.80
C THR A 203 -10.22 4.82 4.05
N VAL A 204 -9.36 4.45 3.09
CA VAL A 204 -8.47 3.28 3.21
C VAL A 204 -7.08 3.66 2.73
N LEU A 205 -6.06 3.08 3.36
CA LEU A 205 -4.67 3.20 2.92
C LEU A 205 -4.52 2.63 1.49
N ALA A 206 -3.84 3.35 0.60
CA ALA A 206 -3.48 2.85 -0.71
C ALA A 206 -2.09 2.18 -0.68
N CYS A 207 -1.82 1.29 -1.64
CA CYS A 207 -0.52 0.64 -1.82
C CYS A 207 -0.11 0.67 -3.29
N ALA A 208 0.85 1.53 -3.64
CA ALA A 208 1.43 1.52 -4.97
C ALA A 208 2.24 0.22 -5.18
N LYS A 209 1.93 -0.52 -6.24
CA LYS A 209 2.60 -1.79 -6.59
C LYS A 209 2.92 -1.88 -8.10
N HIS A 210 3.85 -2.71 -8.55
CA HIS A 210 4.74 -3.60 -7.80
C HIS A 210 6.16 -3.06 -7.91
N TYR A 211 6.63 -2.40 -6.86
CA TYR A 211 7.92 -1.71 -6.90
C TYR A 211 9.08 -2.70 -7.08
N ALA A 212 9.79 -2.76 -8.21
CA ALA A 212 9.61 -1.96 -9.43
C ALA A 212 9.91 -2.75 -10.72
N ALA A 213 9.56 -2.15 -11.87
CA ALA A 213 9.86 -2.63 -13.22
C ALA A 213 9.24 -3.98 -13.60
N TYR A 214 8.20 -4.41 -12.88
CA TYR A 214 7.62 -5.73 -13.06
C TYR A 214 6.96 -5.92 -14.44
N GLY A 215 6.38 -4.85 -15.02
CA GLY A 215 5.84 -4.86 -16.39
C GLY A 215 6.87 -5.04 -17.52
N ALA A 216 8.17 -5.12 -17.19
CA ALA A 216 9.25 -5.44 -18.12
C ALA A 216 9.65 -6.93 -18.10
N ALA A 217 8.76 -7.82 -17.66
CA ALA A 217 8.98 -9.26 -17.66
C ALA A 217 9.40 -9.78 -19.05
N GLN A 218 10.43 -10.62 -19.09
CA GLN A 218 10.94 -11.15 -20.36
C GLN A 218 9.87 -11.99 -21.07
N ALA A 219 9.68 -11.71 -22.36
CA ALA A 219 8.66 -12.33 -23.20
C ALA A 219 7.22 -12.19 -22.67
N GLY A 220 6.96 -11.21 -21.81
CA GLY A 220 5.67 -11.00 -21.15
C GLY A 220 5.25 -12.17 -20.27
N ARG A 221 6.19 -13.02 -19.85
CA ARG A 221 5.88 -14.20 -19.04
C ARG A 221 5.96 -13.85 -17.56
N ASP A 222 4.84 -14.01 -16.87
CA ASP A 222 4.82 -13.95 -15.41
C ASP A 222 5.64 -15.11 -14.80
N TYR A 223 6.02 -14.98 -13.53
CA TYR A 223 6.92 -15.94 -12.86
C TYR A 223 6.28 -17.31 -12.61
#